data_AF-A0A822YQJ7-F1
#
_entry.id   AF-A0A822YQJ7-F1
#
_cell.length_a   1.000
_cell.length_b   1.000
_cell.length_c   1.000
_cell.angle_alpha   90.00
_cell.angle_beta   90.00
_cell.angle_gamma   90.00
#
_symmetry.space_group_name_H-M   'P 1'
#
loop_
_entity.id
_entity.type
_entity.pdbx_description
1 polymer ?
#
loop_
_entity_poly.entity_id
_entity_poly.type
_entity_poly.pdbx_seq_one_letter_code
_entity_poly.pdbx_strand_id
1 'polypeptide(L)'
;MPVHLALYSIWDWRNGRNEANFEDARSSASDNWTLDHVDYFVDCHYSAVNDRLWVIGGTNAGTLGYFPVNYKGVGAICSPEATLEGGHTGVVRTVLPISSLHGGPLHTRGIFGWTGGEDGRLCCWLSDESSETKHSWISSSLVMKSPRTHKNRHHPY
;
A
#
# COMPACT_ATOMS: atom_id res chain seq x y z
N MET A 1 -2.05 5.50 30.24
CA MET A 1 -2.42 5.17 28.85
C MET A 1 -1.51 4.03 28.40
N PRO A 2 -2.02 2.87 27.98
CA PRO A 2 -1.15 1.81 27.47
C PRO A 2 -0.49 2.31 26.18
N VAL A 3 0.85 2.34 26.15
CA VAL A 3 1.58 2.50 24.90
C VAL A 3 1.34 1.21 24.13
N HIS A 4 0.53 1.24 23.08
CA HIS A 4 0.36 0.08 22.22
C HIS A 4 1.70 -0.15 21.50
N LEU A 5 2.47 -1.11 22.01
CA LEU A 5 3.75 -1.51 21.45
C LEU A 5 3.46 -2.21 20.13
N ALA A 6 3.80 -1.58 19.02
CA ALA A 6 3.66 -2.20 17.70
C ALA A 6 4.95 -2.97 17.40
N LEU A 7 4.84 -4.29 17.46
CA LEU A 7 5.93 -5.20 17.13
C LEU A 7 5.96 -5.45 15.62
N TYR A 8 7.15 -5.37 15.02
CA TYR A 8 7.40 -5.83 13.66
C TYR A 8 8.52 -6.87 13.69
N SER A 9 8.32 -8.01 13.04
CA SER A 9 9.30 -9.10 13.04
C SER A 9 9.38 -9.80 11.69
N ILE A 10 10.56 -10.32 11.39
CA ILE A 10 10.85 -11.05 10.14
C ILE A 10 11.21 -12.47 10.51
N TRP A 11 10.61 -13.43 9.80
CA TRP A 11 10.74 -14.85 10.08
C TRP A 11 11.14 -15.63 8.83
N ASP A 12 12.13 -16.51 8.97
CA ASP A 12 12.36 -17.57 8.00
C ASP A 12 11.36 -18.70 8.25
N TRP A 13 10.38 -18.81 7.36
CA TRP A 13 9.33 -19.82 7.46
C TRP A 13 9.84 -21.26 7.36
N ARG A 14 10.98 -21.51 6.70
CA ARG A 14 11.50 -22.88 6.53
C ARG A 14 12.01 -23.45 7.84
N ASN A 15 12.71 -22.63 8.61
CA ASN A 15 13.36 -23.03 9.85
C ASN A 15 12.66 -22.52 11.11
N GLY A 16 11.61 -21.70 10.96
CA GLY A 16 10.91 -21.05 12.07
C GLY A 16 11.79 -20.06 12.83
N ARG A 17 12.84 -19.53 12.18
CA ARG A 17 13.83 -18.65 12.82
C ARG A 17 13.38 -17.20 12.75
N ASN A 18 13.45 -16.48 13.86
CA ASN A 18 13.32 -15.03 13.86
C ASN A 18 14.61 -14.42 13.31
N GLU A 19 14.52 -13.77 12.15
CA GLU A 19 15.66 -13.11 11.51
C GLU A 19 15.89 -11.70 12.08
N ALA A 20 14.81 -11.02 12.45
CA ALA A 20 14.86 -9.70 13.05
C ALA A 20 13.60 -9.43 13.88
N ASN A 21 13.76 -8.68 14.96
CA ASN A 21 12.67 -8.20 15.80
C ASN A 21 12.83 -6.70 16.07
N PHE A 22 11.76 -5.95 15.87
CA PHE A 22 11.70 -4.51 16.06
C PHE A 22 10.65 -4.22 17.12
N GLU A 23 11.10 -4.06 18.37
CA GLU A 23 10.20 -3.92 19.53
C GLU A 23 9.46 -2.58 19.54
N ASP A 24 10.14 -1.52 19.15
CA ASP A 24 9.60 -0.16 19.08
C ASP A 24 9.42 0.32 17.63
N ALA A 25 9.00 -0.58 16.73
CA ALA A 25 8.99 -0.32 15.29
C ALA A 25 8.26 0.97 14.91
N ARG A 26 7.14 1.27 15.57
CA ARG A 26 6.37 2.49 15.34
C ARG A 26 7.11 3.75 15.77
N SER A 27 7.78 3.71 16.93
CA SER A 27 8.60 4.83 17.41
C SER A 27 9.77 5.05 16.47
N SER A 28 10.49 3.98 16.10
CA SER A 28 11.61 4.07 15.15
C SER A 28 11.20 4.63 13.79
N ALA A 29 10.04 4.23 13.26
CA ALA A 29 9.50 4.78 12.01
C ALA A 29 9.12 6.25 12.16
N SER A 30 8.48 6.62 13.28
CA SER A 30 8.08 8.00 13.58
C SER A 30 9.28 8.93 13.74
N ASP A 31 10.34 8.48 14.42
CA ASP A 31 11.58 9.26 14.61
C ASP A 31 12.25 9.59 13.28
N ASN A 32 12.03 8.77 12.24
CA ASN A 32 12.57 8.96 10.91
C ASN A 32 11.59 9.64 9.93
N TRP A 33 10.37 9.98 10.37
CA TRP A 33 9.38 10.66 9.54
C TRP A 33 9.31 12.14 9.92
N THR A 34 9.83 13.02 9.06
CA THR A 34 9.88 14.47 9.35
C THR A 34 8.53 15.17 9.21
N LEU A 35 7.56 14.54 8.54
CA LEU A 35 6.26 15.14 8.22
C LEU A 35 5.17 14.81 9.25
N ASP A 36 5.28 13.65 9.91
CA ASP A 36 4.25 13.17 10.84
C ASP A 36 4.82 12.04 11.73
N HIS A 37 3.94 11.32 12.43
CA HIS A 37 4.25 10.12 13.19
C HIS A 37 3.47 8.93 12.63
N VAL A 38 3.93 7.71 12.91
CA VAL A 38 3.21 6.50 12.55
C VAL A 38 2.22 6.17 13.65
N ASP A 39 0.93 6.09 13.34
CA ASP A 39 -0.11 5.65 14.27
C ASP A 39 -0.25 4.12 14.26
N TYR A 40 -0.18 3.51 13.08
CA TYR A 40 -0.32 2.08 12.82
C TYR A 40 0.51 1.63 11.61
N PHE A 41 0.78 0.33 11.51
CA PHE A 41 1.26 -0.29 10.27
C PHE A 41 0.09 -0.96 9.55
N VAL A 42 0.03 -0.80 8.22
CA VAL A 42 -1.06 -1.33 7.39
C VAL A 42 -0.63 -2.58 6.62
N ASP A 43 0.60 -2.59 6.09
CA ASP A 43 1.10 -3.68 5.26
C ASP A 43 2.64 -3.60 5.16
N CYS A 44 3.26 -4.54 4.43
CA CYS A 44 4.65 -4.49 4.03
C CYS A 44 4.77 -4.79 2.53
N HIS A 45 5.86 -4.33 1.92
CA HIS A 45 6.12 -4.54 0.51
C HIS A 45 7.54 -5.01 0.30
N TYR A 46 7.73 -6.08 -0.46
CA TYR A 46 9.03 -6.55 -0.87
C TYR A 46 9.18 -6.45 -2.39
N SER A 47 10.25 -5.79 -2.85
CA SER A 47 10.63 -5.75 -4.26
C SER A 47 11.80 -6.69 -4.50
N ALA A 48 11.55 -7.75 -5.26
CA ALA A 48 12.61 -8.68 -5.68
C ALA A 48 13.62 -8.03 -6.63
N VAL A 49 13.20 -7.03 -7.42
CA VAL A 49 14.08 -6.32 -8.37
C VAL A 49 15.15 -5.52 -7.62
N ASN A 50 14.77 -4.91 -6.50
CA ASN A 50 15.65 -4.05 -5.72
C ASN A 50 16.20 -4.74 -4.46
N ASP A 51 15.89 -6.02 -4.24
CA ASP A 51 16.19 -6.79 -3.01
C ASP A 51 15.86 -6.00 -1.74
N ARG A 52 14.66 -5.42 -1.68
CA ARG A 52 14.33 -4.42 -0.67
C ARG A 52 12.95 -4.59 -0.08
N LEU A 53 12.87 -4.36 1.22
CA LEU A 53 11.67 -4.48 2.04
C LEU A 53 11.27 -3.11 2.57
N TRP A 54 10.00 -2.82 2.53
CA TRP A 54 9.38 -1.66 3.16
C TRP A 54 8.31 -2.12 4.13
N VAL A 55 8.22 -1.47 5.28
CA VAL A 55 7.02 -1.48 6.11
C VAL A 55 6.20 -0.24 5.77
N ILE A 56 4.87 -0.40 5.72
CA ILE A 56 3.96 0.67 5.34
C ILE A 56 3.23 1.12 6.59
N GLY A 57 3.56 2.34 7.03
CA GLY A 57 2.95 3.01 8.18
C GLY A 57 1.88 4.00 7.74
N GLY A 58 0.92 4.26 8.62
CA GLY A 58 -0.15 5.22 8.38
C GLY A 58 -0.47 6.09 9.58
N THR A 59 -1.07 7.23 9.30
CA THR A 59 -1.65 8.14 10.29
C THR A 59 -3.16 7.96 10.35
N ASN A 60 -3.78 8.35 11.46
CA ASN A 60 -5.23 8.40 11.61
C ASN A 60 -5.89 9.43 10.67
N ALA A 61 -5.10 10.38 10.14
CA ALA A 61 -5.55 11.37 9.17
C ALA A 61 -5.56 10.84 7.72
N GLY A 62 -4.98 9.68 7.46
CA GLY A 62 -5.00 9.03 6.14
C GLY A 62 -3.73 9.23 5.30
N THR A 63 -2.64 9.69 5.90
CA THR A 63 -1.33 9.73 5.26
C THR A 63 -0.65 8.37 5.40
N LEU A 64 0.00 7.88 4.35
CA LEU A 64 0.83 6.67 4.39
C LEU A 64 2.30 6.98 4.10
N GLY A 65 3.20 6.25 4.75
CA GLY A 65 4.64 6.28 4.50
C GLY A 65 5.18 4.88 4.19
N TYR A 66 6.09 4.80 3.21
CA TYR A 66 6.80 3.56 2.85
C TYR A 66 8.21 3.60 3.41
N PHE A 67 8.44 2.91 4.51
CA PHE A 67 9.69 2.97 5.27
C PHE A 67 10.59 1.78 4.92
N PRO A 68 11.76 2.00 4.32
CA PRO A 68 12.70 0.92 4.06
C PRO A 68 13.14 0.26 5.35
N VAL A 69 13.17 -1.07 5.34
CA VAL A 69 13.66 -1.89 6.45
C VAL A 69 15.01 -2.47 6.09
N ASN A 70 16.04 -2.08 6.83
CA ASN A 70 17.33 -2.79 6.82
C ASN A 70 17.35 -3.76 7.99
N TYR A 71 17.00 -5.02 7.75
CA TYR A 71 16.96 -6.03 8.80
C TYR A 71 18.25 -6.85 8.93
N LYS A 72 19.24 -6.61 8.08
CA LYS A 72 20.56 -7.25 8.19
C LYS A 72 21.40 -6.49 9.22
N GLY A 73 22.00 -7.19 10.18
CA GLY A 73 22.82 -6.57 11.23
C GLY A 73 21.98 -5.98 12.36
N VAL A 74 22.20 -4.71 12.73
CA VAL A 74 21.57 -4.07 13.91
C VAL A 74 20.06 -3.84 13.74
N GLY A 75 19.53 -3.92 12.52
CA GLY A 75 18.11 -3.66 12.26
C GLY A 75 17.79 -2.17 12.31
N ALA A 76 17.24 -1.61 11.24
CA ALA A 76 16.77 -0.22 11.22
C ALA A 76 15.53 -0.05 10.32
N ILE A 77 14.65 0.85 10.74
CA ILE A 77 13.58 1.41 9.91
C ILE A 77 14.04 2.81 9.50
N CYS A 78 14.21 3.04 8.19
CA CYS A 78 14.71 4.30 7.65
C CYS A 78 13.57 5.28 7.34
N SER A 79 13.92 6.53 7.02
CA SER A 79 12.97 7.54 6.54
C SER A 79 12.15 7.06 5.33
N PRO A 80 10.88 7.50 5.21
CA PRO A 80 10.02 7.02 4.15
C PRO A 80 10.49 7.50 2.79
N GLU A 81 10.49 6.59 1.81
CA GLU A 81 10.88 6.90 0.43
C GLU A 81 9.71 7.34 -0.44
N ALA A 82 8.50 7.02 -0.01
CA ALA A 82 7.27 7.53 -0.60
C ALA A 82 6.33 7.92 0.53
N THR A 83 5.68 9.07 0.37
CA THR A 83 4.59 9.55 1.24
C THR A 83 3.36 9.76 0.37
N LEU A 84 2.25 9.10 0.74
CA LEU A 84 0.97 9.22 0.06
C LEU A 84 0.03 10.05 0.93
N GLU A 85 -0.29 11.27 0.48
CA GLU A 85 -1.06 12.24 1.24
C GLU A 85 -2.20 12.86 0.43
N GLY A 86 -3.20 13.42 1.12
CA GLY A 86 -4.33 14.15 0.52
C GLY A 86 -5.41 13.27 -0.14
N GLY A 87 -5.19 11.97 -0.31
CA GLY A 87 -6.17 11.03 -0.84
C GLY A 87 -7.26 10.66 0.17
N HIS A 88 -6.83 10.27 1.38
CA HIS A 88 -7.71 9.84 2.47
C HIS A 88 -7.89 10.94 3.53
N THR A 89 -8.98 10.84 4.29
CA THR A 89 -9.30 11.69 5.44
C THR A 89 -9.51 10.88 6.73
N GLY A 90 -9.06 9.63 6.74
CA GLY A 90 -9.22 8.69 7.85
C GLY A 90 -8.27 7.50 7.71
N VAL A 91 -8.39 6.53 8.63
CA VAL A 91 -7.54 5.34 8.66
C VAL A 91 -7.58 4.59 7.33
N VAL A 92 -6.40 4.28 6.79
CA VAL A 92 -6.24 3.42 5.62
C VAL A 92 -6.12 1.98 6.07
N ARG A 93 -6.92 1.08 5.47
CA ARG A 93 -7.03 -0.32 5.88
C ARG A 93 -6.38 -1.29 4.91
N THR A 94 -6.24 -0.91 3.65
CA THR A 94 -5.68 -1.77 2.63
C THR A 94 -4.74 -1.02 1.72
N VAL A 95 -3.68 -1.72 1.32
CA VAL A 95 -2.73 -1.29 0.31
C VAL A 95 -2.63 -2.41 -0.72
N LEU A 96 -2.66 -2.06 -2.00
CA LEU A 96 -2.48 -2.99 -3.10
C LEU A 96 -1.39 -2.43 -4.03
N PRO A 97 -0.12 -2.86 -3.85
CA PRO A 97 0.98 -2.48 -4.72
C PRO A 97 0.75 -3.07 -6.11
N ILE A 98 1.01 -2.32 -7.18
CA ILE A 98 0.77 -2.85 -8.54
C ILE A 98 1.70 -4.00 -8.93
N SER A 99 2.89 -4.07 -8.33
CA SER A 99 3.81 -5.20 -8.52
C SER A 99 3.21 -6.54 -8.08
N SER A 100 2.17 -6.54 -7.23
CA SER A 100 1.48 -7.75 -6.78
C SER A 100 0.48 -8.32 -7.78
N LEU A 101 0.13 -7.56 -8.84
CA LEU A 101 -0.98 -7.91 -9.73
C LEU A 101 -0.56 -8.66 -11.00
N HIS A 102 0.71 -8.60 -11.45
CA HIS A 102 1.12 -9.22 -12.71
C HIS A 102 2.58 -9.70 -12.73
N GLY A 103 2.77 -11.01 -12.91
CA GLY A 103 4.07 -11.66 -13.18
C GLY A 103 4.54 -11.48 -14.64
N GLY A 104 4.58 -10.23 -15.14
CA GLY A 104 5.07 -9.93 -16.48
C GLY A 104 5.19 -8.43 -16.76
N PRO A 105 5.98 -8.03 -17.79
CA PRO A 105 6.27 -6.63 -18.10
C PRO A 105 5.10 -5.99 -18.83
N LEU A 106 3.93 -5.92 -18.18
CA LEU A 106 2.85 -5.07 -18.66
C LEU A 106 3.03 -3.72 -17.99
N HIS A 107 3.58 -2.76 -18.73
CA HIS A 107 3.74 -1.36 -18.34
C HIS A 107 2.42 -0.77 -17.82
N THR A 108 2.15 -0.91 -16.52
CA THR A 108 1.13 -0.12 -15.82
C THR A 108 1.65 1.31 -15.75
N ARG A 109 1.32 2.07 -16.80
CA ARG A 109 1.72 3.46 -17.05
C ARG A 109 1.65 4.33 -15.79
N GLY A 110 2.77 4.47 -15.08
CA GLY A 110 2.90 5.39 -13.95
C GLY A 110 1.91 5.16 -12.82
N ILE A 111 1.34 3.96 -12.62
CA ILE A 111 0.49 3.69 -11.45
C ILE A 111 1.35 3.00 -10.39
N PHE A 112 1.43 3.60 -9.21
CA PHE A 112 2.18 3.11 -8.05
C PHE A 112 1.39 2.02 -7.29
N GLY A 113 0.09 2.26 -7.03
CA GLY A 113 -0.73 1.31 -6.28
C GLY A 113 -2.11 1.87 -5.92
N TRP A 114 -2.88 1.07 -5.17
CA TRP A 114 -4.21 1.43 -4.72
C TRP A 114 -4.32 1.32 -3.20
N THR A 115 -5.15 2.15 -2.58
CA THR A 115 -5.40 2.12 -1.14
C THR A 115 -6.89 2.28 -0.83
N GLY A 116 -7.37 1.62 0.23
CA GLY A 116 -8.75 1.70 0.69
C GLY A 116 -8.83 2.12 2.16
N GLY A 117 -9.70 3.10 2.48
CA GLY A 117 -9.80 3.68 3.83
C GLY A 117 -11.19 3.54 4.46
N GLU A 118 -11.24 3.74 5.78
CA GLU A 118 -12.49 3.79 6.56
C GLU A 118 -13.36 5.00 6.24
N ASP A 119 -12.77 5.99 5.57
CA ASP A 119 -13.43 7.17 5.02
C ASP A 119 -14.28 6.87 3.77
N GLY A 120 -14.39 5.60 3.38
CA GLY A 120 -15.16 5.16 2.21
C GLY A 120 -14.50 5.50 0.87
N ARG A 121 -13.20 5.84 0.88
CA ARG A 121 -12.45 6.17 -0.34
C ARG A 121 -11.59 5.01 -0.82
N LEU A 122 -11.47 4.91 -2.13
CA LEU A 122 -10.45 4.13 -2.83
C LEU A 122 -9.57 5.10 -3.60
N CYS A 123 -8.28 5.15 -3.28
CA CYS A 123 -7.32 6.05 -3.92
C CYS A 123 -6.38 5.27 -4.85
N CYS A 124 -6.20 5.80 -6.06
CA CYS A 124 -5.19 5.34 -7.02
C CYS A 124 -4.00 6.30 -6.95
N TRP A 125 -2.81 5.75 -6.74
CA TRP A 125 -1.58 6.52 -6.63
C TRP A 125 -0.77 6.35 -7.90
N LEU A 126 -0.28 7.47 -8.43
CA LEU A 126 0.57 7.48 -9.62
C LEU A 126 2.04 7.66 -9.20
N SER A 127 2.94 6.94 -9.85
CA SER A 127 4.38 7.20 -9.81
C SER A 127 4.67 8.23 -10.88
N ASP A 128 5.26 9.35 -10.48
CA ASP A 128 5.45 10.51 -11.34
C ASP A 128 6.55 10.26 -12.38
N GLU A 129 6.16 9.66 -13.51
CA GLU A 129 6.95 9.63 -14.75
C GLU A 129 6.32 10.57 -15.80
N SER A 130 5.38 11.42 -15.39
CA SER A 130 4.74 12.41 -16.27
C SER A 130 4.44 13.67 -15.48
N SER A 131 5.35 14.63 -15.57
CA SER A 131 5.08 16.02 -15.27
C SER A 131 3.99 16.55 -16.21
N GLU A 132 2.72 16.23 -15.98
CA GLU A 132 1.59 16.93 -16.59
C GLU A 132 0.23 16.59 -15.93
N THR A 133 -0.31 17.63 -15.29
CA THR A 133 -1.74 17.93 -15.09
C THR A 133 -2.56 17.04 -14.15
N LYS A 134 -2.80 17.57 -12.94
CA LYS A 134 -3.85 17.15 -12.01
C LYS A 134 -5.21 17.13 -12.72
N HIS A 135 -5.67 15.95 -13.13
CA HIS A 135 -7.08 15.72 -13.43
C HIS A 135 -7.64 14.68 -12.45
N SER A 136 -8.22 15.19 -11.37
CA SER A 136 -9.12 14.43 -10.52
C SER A 136 -10.38 14.08 -11.32
N TRP A 137 -10.44 12.86 -11.87
CA TRP A 137 -11.67 12.33 -12.45
C TRP A 137 -12.42 11.53 -11.38
N ILE A 138 -13.39 12.17 -10.72
CA ILE A 138 -14.40 11.46 -9.94
C ILE A 138 -15.42 10.92 -10.96
N SER A 139 -15.37 9.63 -11.27
CA SER A 139 -16.44 8.96 -12.02
C SER A 139 -17.41 8.31 -11.04
N SER A 140 -18.59 8.93 -10.86
CA SER A 140 -19.67 8.39 -10.02
C SER A 140 -20.63 7.47 -10.78
N SER A 141 -20.23 6.91 -11.94
CA SER A 141 -21.06 5.95 -12.67
C SER A 141 -20.63 4.52 -12.35
N LEU A 142 -21.43 3.84 -11.54
CA LEU A 142 -21.48 2.38 -11.51
C LEU A 142 -21.85 1.90 -12.91
N VAL A 143 -20.86 1.42 -13.69
CA VAL A 143 -21.12 0.79 -14.98
C VAL A 143 -21.82 -0.55 -14.73
N MET A 144 -23.15 -0.52 -14.77
CA MET A 144 -23.97 -1.73 -14.81
C MET A 144 -23.64 -2.46 -16.11
N LYS A 145 -23.17 -3.71 -16.01
CA LYS A 145 -22.92 -4.58 -17.18
C LYS A 145 -24.20 -4.66 -18.01
N SER A 146 -24.10 -4.32 -19.29
CA SER A 146 -25.15 -4.53 -20.29
C SER A 146 -25.64 -5.99 -20.25
N PRO A 147 -26.95 -6.25 -20.20
CA PRO A 147 -27.47 -7.62 -20.31
C PRO A 147 -27.11 -8.17 -21.68
N ARG A 148 -26.31 -9.25 -21.70
CA ARG A 148 -26.11 -10.06 -22.90
C ARG A 148 -27.49 -10.54 -23.39
N THR A 149 -27.88 -10.15 -24.60
CA THR A 149 -29.05 -10.69 -25.28
C THR A 149 -28.85 -12.19 -25.50
N HIS A 150 -29.44 -13.02 -24.64
CA HIS A 150 -29.68 -14.42 -24.92
C HIS A 150 -30.73 -14.51 -26.05
N LYS A 151 -30.27 -14.71 -27.29
CA LYS A 151 -31.15 -15.22 -28.35
C LYS A 151 -31.03 -16.74 -28.37
N ASN A 152 -31.92 -17.40 -27.64
CA ASN A 152 -32.34 -18.75 -27.97
C ASN A 152 -33.86 -18.72 -28.08
N ARG A 153 -34.38 -18.94 -29.29
CA ARG A 153 -35.69 -19.53 -29.48
C ARG A 153 -35.74 -20.17 -30.86
N HIS A 154 -36.02 -21.46 -30.84
CA HIS A 154 -36.04 -22.36 -31.98
C HIS A 154 -37.49 -22.84 -32.16
N HIS A 155 -37.89 -22.96 -33.44
CA HIS A 155 -39.02 -23.73 -34.00
C HIS A 155 -40.45 -23.12 -33.99
N PRO A 156 -41.39 -23.68 -34.80
CA PRO A 156 -41.35 -23.88 -36.26
C PRO A 156 -42.68 -23.46 -36.95
N TYR A 157 -42.66 -23.42 -38.29
CA TYR A 157 -43.74 -23.12 -39.25
C TYR A 157 -44.34 -21.70 -39.22
#